data_AF-A0A433PKC4-F1
#
_entry.id   AF-A0A433PKC4-F1
#
_cell.length_a   1.000
_cell.length_b   1.000
_cell.length_c   1.000
_cell.angle_alpha   90.00
_cell.angle_beta   90.00
_cell.angle_gamma   90.00
#
_symmetry.space_group_name_H-M   'P 1'
#
loop_
_entity.id
_entity.type
_entity.pdbx_description
1 polymer ?
#
loop_
_entity_poly.entity_id
_entity_poly.type
_entity_poly.pdbx_seq_one_letter_code
_entity_poly.pdbx_strand_id
1 'polypeptide(L)'
;MILGIGVDILHLPRLAALIARRANAREIFACRILSLDEIAEFHNVIDRRASSSTVDMYLATRWAAKEAVFKAMYPRHRLTWKEVTVTKCDGGQTTSPHP
;
A
#
# COMPACT_ATOMS: atom_id res chain seq x y z
N MET A 1 -24.58 -2.81 5.50
CA MET A 1 -24.68 -3.09 4.06
C MET A 1 -23.27 -3.10 3.47
N ILE A 2 -22.92 -4.06 2.62
CA ILE A 2 -21.61 -4.13 1.96
C ILE A 2 -21.66 -3.26 0.69
N LEU A 3 -20.69 -2.35 0.50
CA LEU A 3 -20.64 -1.47 -0.68
C LEU A 3 -20.14 -2.19 -1.94
N GLY A 4 -19.16 -3.08 -1.77
CA GLY A 4 -18.54 -3.88 -2.83
C GLY A 4 -17.36 -4.69 -2.30
N ILE A 5 -16.83 -5.57 -3.14
CA ILE A 5 -15.63 -6.38 -2.86
C ILE A 5 -14.64 -6.22 -4.01
N GLY A 6 -13.36 -6.33 -3.71
CA GLY A 6 -12.30 -6.25 -4.70
C GLY A 6 -11.12 -7.13 -4.31
N VAL A 7 -10.45 -7.66 -5.32
CA VAL A 7 -9.30 -8.55 -5.16
C VAL A 7 -8.22 -8.14 -6.16
N ASP A 8 -6.97 -8.30 -5.75
CA ASP A 8 -5.81 -8.05 -6.61
C ASP A 8 -4.68 -9.03 -6.30
N ILE A 9 -3.91 -9.37 -7.33
CA ILE A 9 -2.70 -10.17 -7.22
C ILE A 9 -1.58 -9.49 -7.99
N LEU A 10 -0.42 -9.37 -7.36
CA LEU A 10 0.74 -8.70 -7.92
C LEU A 10 1.91 -9.67 -8.12
N HIS A 11 2.50 -9.65 -9.31
CA HIS A 11 3.68 -10.45 -9.63
C HIS A 11 4.97 -9.73 -9.23
N LEU A 12 5.64 -10.19 -8.17
CA LEU A 12 6.82 -9.53 -7.60
C LEU A 12 8.01 -9.38 -8.58
N PRO A 13 8.38 -10.39 -9.40
CA PRO A 13 9.45 -10.21 -10.38
C PRO A 13 9.17 -9.11 -11.40
N ARG A 14 7.89 -8.90 -11.77
CA ARG A 14 7.50 -7.80 -12.67
C ARG A 14 7.67 -6.45 -11.98
N LEU A 15 7.31 -6.34 -10.70
CA LEU A 15 7.53 -5.12 -9.93
C LEU A 15 9.03 -4.83 -9.79
N ALA A 16 9.83 -5.84 -9.43
CA ALA A 16 11.28 -5.71 -9.29
C ALA A 16 11.92 -5.26 -10.62
N ALA A 17 11.53 -5.87 -11.74
CA ALA A 17 12.00 -5.46 -13.06
C ALA A 17 11.58 -4.02 -13.41
N LEU A 18 10.40 -3.56 -12.97
CA LEU A 18 9.96 -2.18 -13.17
C LEU A 18 10.79 -1.19 -12.36
N ILE A 19 11.07 -1.52 -11.09
CA ILE A 19 11.84 -0.67 -10.17
C ILE A 19 13.33 -0.65 -10.55
N ALA A 20 13.89 -1.73 -11.09
CA ALA A 20 15.28 -1.81 -11.50
C ALA A 20 15.60 -1.03 -12.80
N ARG A 21 14.58 -0.57 -13.55
CA ARG A 21 14.78 0.07 -14.86
C ARG A 21 15.51 1.42 -14.82
N ARG A 22 15.39 2.17 -13.72
CA ARG A 22 16.00 3.50 -13.56
C ARG A 22 16.37 3.70 -12.10
N ALA A 23 17.45 4.42 -11.83
CA ALA A 23 17.95 4.66 -10.47
C ALA A 23 16.85 5.18 -9.50
N ASN A 24 16.01 6.10 -9.97
CA ASN A 24 14.97 6.75 -9.15
C ASN A 24 13.56 6.14 -9.36
N ALA A 25 13.45 4.99 -10.05
CA ALA A 25 12.14 4.42 -10.37
C ALA A 25 11.37 3.99 -9.11
N ARG A 26 12.08 3.57 -8.05
CA ARG A 26 11.48 3.21 -6.77
C ARG A 26 10.82 4.41 -6.11
N GLU A 27 11.55 5.51 -5.97
CA GLU A 27 11.06 6.75 -5.34
C GLU A 27 9.91 7.34 -6.14
N ILE A 28 9.99 7.35 -7.47
CA ILE A 28 8.90 7.81 -8.33
C ILE A 28 7.65 6.93 -8.13
N PHE A 29 7.82 5.61 -8.06
CA PHE A 29 6.72 4.69 -7.80
C PHE A 29 6.10 4.94 -6.42
N ALA A 30 6.91 5.05 -5.37
CA ALA A 30 6.48 5.37 -4.01
C ALA A 30 5.69 6.69 -3.97
N CYS A 31 6.25 7.76 -4.56
CA CYS A 31 5.61 9.07 -4.65
C CYS A 31 4.32 9.06 -5.48
N ARG A 32 4.10 8.07 -6.35
CA ARG A 32 2.83 7.92 -7.06
C ARG A 32 1.77 7.25 -6.20
N ILE A 33 2.14 6.19 -5.47
CA ILE A 33 1.16 5.26 -4.88
C ILE A 33 0.90 5.52 -3.40
N LEU A 34 1.88 6.00 -2.64
CA LEU A 34 1.81 6.08 -1.18
C LEU A 34 1.08 7.37 -0.74
N SER A 35 0.28 7.32 0.31
CA SER A 35 -0.23 8.53 0.97
C SER A 35 0.88 9.24 1.75
N LEU A 36 0.59 10.43 2.31
CA LEU A 36 1.58 11.16 3.10
C LEU A 36 2.07 10.36 4.32
N ASP A 37 1.13 9.70 5.02
CA ASP A 37 1.45 8.86 6.18
C ASP A 37 2.32 7.66 5.79
N GLU A 38 2.00 7.02 4.66
CA GLU A 38 2.76 5.88 4.15
C GLU A 38 4.15 6.27 3.65
N ILE A 39 4.35 7.51 3.16
CA ILE A 39 5.68 8.01 2.79
C ILE A 39 6.57 8.13 4.03
N ALA A 40 6.04 8.64 5.14
CA ALA A 40 6.78 8.72 6.38
C ALA A 40 7.18 7.32 6.89
N GLU A 41 6.26 6.35 6.85
CA GLU A 41 6.56 4.95 7.18
C GLU A 41 7.57 4.34 6.19
N PHE A 42 7.46 4.63 4.90
CA PHE A 42 8.37 4.14 3.86
C PHE A 42 9.81 4.62 4.07
N HIS A 43 10.01 5.89 4.41
CA HIS A 43 11.35 6.40 4.75
C HIS A 43 11.91 5.69 5.99
N ASN A 44 11.08 5.46 7.02
CA ASN A 44 11.50 4.70 8.19
C ASN A 44 11.92 3.25 7.84
N VAL A 45 11.26 2.61 6.89
CA VAL A 45 11.63 1.26 6.41
C VAL A 45 13.00 1.29 5.73
N ILE A 46 13.27 2.30 4.89
CA ILE A 46 14.57 2.49 4.25
C ILE A 46 15.67 2.77 5.29
N ASP A 47 15.43 3.69 6.21
CA ASP A 47 16.40 4.14 7.21
C ASP A 47 16.81 3.04 8.18
N ARG A 48 15.90 2.11 8.49
CA ARG A 48 16.19 0.90 9.30
C ARG A 48 17.08 -0.12 8.59
N ARG A 49 17.72 0.26 7.47
CA ARG A 49 18.59 -0.58 6.62
C ARG A 49 17.90 -1.87 6.21
N ALA A 50 16.59 -1.80 5.95
CA ALA A 50 15.85 -2.94 5.45
C ALA A 50 16.44 -3.39 4.10
N SER A 51 16.35 -4.69 3.83
CA SER A 51 16.81 -5.23 2.56
C SER A 51 16.03 -4.61 1.39
N SER A 52 16.64 -4.53 0.21
CA SER A 52 15.93 -4.08 -1.01
C SER A 52 14.61 -4.84 -1.22
N SER A 53 14.61 -6.15 -0.92
CA SER A 53 13.42 -6.99 -1.04
C SER A 53 12.31 -6.57 -0.07
N THR A 54 12.65 -6.14 1.15
CA THR A 54 11.69 -5.64 2.14
C THR A 54 11.05 -4.34 1.69
N VAL A 55 11.85 -3.43 1.12
CA VAL A 55 11.38 -2.15 0.58
C VAL A 55 10.46 -2.38 -0.62
N ASP A 56 10.81 -3.31 -1.51
CA ASP A 56 9.97 -3.65 -2.68
C ASP A 56 8.67 -4.34 -2.24
N MET A 57 8.71 -5.20 -1.22
CA MET A 57 7.52 -5.81 -0.62
C MET A 57 6.59 -4.79 0.05
N TYR A 58 7.15 -3.76 0.67
CA TYR A 58 6.36 -2.65 1.19
C TYR A 58 5.53 -2.01 0.08
N LEU A 59 6.15 -1.66 -1.04
CA LEU A 59 5.46 -1.06 -2.19
C LEU A 59 4.46 -2.03 -2.84
N ALA A 60 4.84 -3.31 -2.95
CA ALA A 60 3.99 -4.36 -3.52
C ALA A 60 2.68 -4.53 -2.75
N THR A 61 2.76 -4.60 -1.43
CA THR A 61 1.60 -4.79 -0.56
C THR A 61 0.63 -3.60 -0.64
N ARG A 62 1.14 -2.37 -0.64
CA ARG A 62 0.29 -1.17 -0.75
C ARG A 62 -0.34 -1.05 -2.13
N TRP A 63 0.39 -1.40 -3.19
CA TRP A 63 -0.17 -1.47 -4.53
C TRP A 63 -1.38 -2.40 -4.59
N ALA A 64 -1.20 -3.67 -4.21
CA ALA A 64 -2.24 -4.68 -4.33
C ALA A 64 -3.46 -4.37 -3.44
N ALA A 65 -3.22 -3.90 -2.21
CA ALA A 65 -4.29 -3.51 -1.30
C ALA A 65 -5.12 -2.33 -1.86
N LYS A 66 -4.46 -1.31 -2.41
CA LYS A 66 -5.15 -0.14 -2.97
C LYS A 66 -5.91 -0.47 -4.25
N GLU A 67 -5.37 -1.34 -5.11
CA GLU A 67 -6.10 -1.87 -6.27
C GLU A 67 -7.36 -2.63 -5.85
N ALA A 68 -7.27 -3.48 -4.82
CA ALA A 68 -8.42 -4.21 -4.29
C ALA A 68 -9.49 -3.24 -3.74
N VAL A 69 -9.08 -2.19 -2.99
CA VAL A 69 -9.99 -1.15 -2.50
C VAL A 69 -10.64 -0.38 -3.65
N PHE A 70 -9.86 0.02 -4.66
CA PHE A 70 -10.39 0.72 -5.84
C PHE A 70 -11.47 -0.11 -6.54
N LYS A 71 -11.24 -1.41 -6.76
CA LYS A 71 -12.21 -2.33 -7.36
C LYS A 71 -13.47 -2.50 -6.52
N ALA A 72 -13.36 -2.51 -5.19
CA ALA A 72 -14.50 -2.59 -4.29
C ALA A 72 -15.38 -1.33 -4.31
N MET A 73 -14.78 -0.17 -4.59
CA MET A 73 -15.42 1.14 -4.49
C MET A 73 -15.92 1.71 -5.83
N TYR A 74 -15.27 1.35 -6.93
CA TYR A 74 -15.64 1.78 -8.27
C TYR A 74 -16.94 1.09 -8.73
N PRO A 75 -17.84 1.78 -9.48
CA PRO A 75 -17.75 3.16 -9.96
C PRO A 75 -18.28 4.20 -8.98
N ARG A 76 -18.85 3.79 -7.84
CA ARG A 76 -19.55 4.70 -6.91
C ARG A 76 -18.62 5.75 -6.31
N HIS A 77 -17.40 5.36 -5.94
CA HIS A 77 -16.33 6.27 -5.54
C HIS A 77 -15.12 6.09 -6.44
N ARG A 78 -14.67 7.18 -7.06
CA ARG A 78 -13.50 7.20 -7.94
C ARG A 78 -12.28 7.65 -7.15
N LEU A 79 -11.81 6.77 -6.27
CA LEU A 79 -10.66 7.02 -5.41
C LEU A 79 -9.37 7.16 -6.23
N THR A 80 -8.50 8.06 -5.79
CA THR A 80 -7.12 8.19 -6.20
C THR A 80 -6.20 7.48 -5.19
N TRP A 81 -4.96 7.19 -5.61
CA TRP A 81 -3.98 6.50 -4.76
C TRP A 81 -3.73 7.18 -3.40
N LYS A 82 -3.82 8.51 -3.37
CA LYS A 82 -3.48 9.33 -2.19
C LYS A 82 -4.62 9.39 -1.16
N GLU A 83 -5.84 9.04 -1.57
CA GLU A 83 -7.04 9.04 -0.71
C GLU A 83 -7.20 7.74 0.07
N VAL A 84 -6.35 6.74 -0.19
CA VAL A 84 -6.34 5.47 0.54
C VAL A 84 -5.01 5.35 1.29
N THR A 85 -5.08 5.03 2.58
CA THR A 85 -3.91 4.77 3.43
C THR A 85 -4.07 3.38 4.04
N VAL A 86 -3.03 2.54 3.94
CA VAL A 86 -2.98 1.24 4.62
C VAL A 86 -2.25 1.41 5.94
N THR A 87 -2.96 1.29 7.05
CA THR A 87 -2.38 1.37 8.40
C THR A 87 -2.39 0.01 9.07
N LYS A 88 -1.36 -0.26 9.88
CA LYS A 88 -1.36 -1.39 10.80
C LYS A 88 -2.09 -0.96 12.06
N CYS A 89 -3.22 -1.60 12.37
CA CYS A 89 -3.79 -1.48 13.70
C CYS A 89 -2.91 -2.27 14.67
N ASP A 90 -2.33 -1.59 15.66
CA ASP A 90 -1.79 -2.29 16.82
C ASP A 90 -2.95 -3.03 17.47
N GLY A 91 -2.80 -4.34 17.64
CA GLY A 91 -3.85 -5.22 18.16
C GLY A 91 -4.14 -4.92 19.63
N GLY A 92 -4.79 -3.80 19.91
CA GLY A 92 -5.49 -3.55 21.15
C GLY A 92 -6.80 -4.31 21.13
N GLN A 93 -6.89 -5.36 21.94
CA GLN A 93 -8.18 -5.91 22.38
C GLN A 93 -9.07 -4.74 22.82
N THR A 94 -10.07 -4.41 22.00
CA THR A 94 -11.19 -3.58 22.44
C THR A 94 -12.22 -4.53 23.01
N THR A 95 -12.09 -4.84 24.31
CA THR A 95 -13.26 -5.24 25.08
C THR A 95 -14.18 -4.02 25.16
N SER A 96 -15.12 -3.90 24.23
CA SER A 96 -16.25 -3.00 24.40
C SER A 96 -17.20 -3.63 25.43
N PRO A 97 -17.50 -2.98 26.57
CA PRO A 97 -18.59 -3.40 27.42
C PRO A 97 -19.88 -3.08 26.66
N HIS A 98 -20.68 -4.10 26.37
CA HIS A 98 -22.05 -3.89 25.88
C HIS A 98 -22.93 -3.39 27.04
N PRO A 99 -23.89 -2.49 26.76
CA PRO A 99 -24.88 -2.02 27.72
C PRO A 99 -25.88 -3.10 28.13
#